data_AF-A0A962H464-F1
#
_entry.id   AF-A0A962H464-F1
#
_cell.length_a   1.000
_cell.length_b   1.000
_cell.length_c   1.000
_cell.angle_alpha   90.00
_cell.angle_beta   90.00
_cell.angle_gamma   90.00
#
_symmetry.space_group_name_H-M   'P 1'
#
loop_
_entity.id
_entity.type
_entity.pdbx_description
1 polymer ?
#
loop_
_entity_poly.entity_id
_entity_poly.type
_entity_poly.pdbx_seq_one_letter_code
_entity_poly.pdbx_strand_id
1 'polypeptide(L)'
;MLLALIFITASCSEDRSSNNLQDTAKTENNELTGNKFFDAAATKIMKHNSKMDRVQANCVVKTMTDSGEVGVGEINQMRLADDEMSKNSSRLNASYNQAKESCK
;
A
#
# COMPACT_ATOMS: atom_id res chain seq x y z
N MET A 1 -34.12 -32.11 -32.11
CA MET A 1 -33.87 -32.25 -30.67
C MET A 1 -33.04 -31.06 -30.23
N LEU A 2 -33.63 -30.23 -29.36
CA LEU A 2 -33.05 -29.03 -28.79
C LEU A 2 -32.30 -29.42 -27.50
N LEU A 3 -31.04 -29.04 -27.33
CA LEU A 3 -30.42 -29.01 -25.99
C LEU A 3 -29.50 -27.79 -25.90
N ALA A 4 -30.03 -26.72 -25.32
CA ALA A 4 -29.27 -25.56 -24.88
C ALA A 4 -28.66 -25.88 -23.50
N LEU A 5 -27.34 -25.69 -23.36
CA LEU A 5 -26.65 -25.74 -22.07
C LEU A 5 -26.16 -24.32 -21.76
N ILE A 6 -26.98 -23.63 -20.97
CA ILE A 6 -26.67 -22.35 -20.33
C ILE A 6 -25.92 -22.69 -19.03
N PHE A 7 -24.64 -22.34 -18.94
CA PHE A 7 -23.91 -22.31 -17.67
C PHE A 7 -23.74 -20.86 -17.22
N ILE A 8 -24.73 -20.37 -16.47
CA ILE A 8 -24.60 -19.15 -15.68
C ILE A 8 -24.03 -19.60 -14.32
N THR A 9 -22.73 -19.42 -14.12
CA THR A 9 -22.16 -19.49 -12.76
C THR A 9 -22.31 -18.14 -12.10
N ALA A 10 -23.49 -17.90 -11.52
CA ALA A 10 -23.63 -16.95 -10.44
C ALA A 10 -23.06 -17.58 -9.17
N SER A 11 -22.02 -16.99 -8.60
CA SER A 11 -21.71 -17.16 -7.18
C SER A 11 -21.95 -15.81 -6.53
N CYS A 12 -23.06 -15.74 -5.80
CA CYS A 12 -23.28 -14.77 -4.74
C CYS A 12 -22.77 -15.39 -3.45
N SER A 13 -21.98 -14.64 -2.69
CA SER A 13 -22.11 -14.62 -1.23
C SER A 13 -21.89 -13.18 -0.78
N GLU A 14 -23.01 -12.51 -0.51
CA GLU A 14 -23.08 -11.38 0.40
C GLU A 14 -22.64 -11.86 1.79
N ASP A 15 -21.80 -11.09 2.48
CA ASP A 15 -22.11 -10.79 3.87
C ASP A 15 -21.51 -9.46 4.34
N ARG A 16 -22.35 -8.75 5.06
CA ARG A 16 -22.23 -7.36 5.50
C ARG A 16 -21.25 -7.27 6.67
N SER A 17 -20.44 -6.23 6.72
CA SER A 17 -20.23 -5.51 7.98
C SER A 17 -19.72 -4.10 7.74
N SER A 18 -20.65 -3.15 7.87
CA SER A 18 -20.37 -1.73 8.05
C SER A 18 -19.68 -1.54 9.39
N ASN A 19 -18.35 -1.61 9.42
CA ASN A 19 -17.59 -1.11 10.55
C ASN A 19 -17.19 0.34 10.26
N ASN A 20 -18.11 1.20 10.67
CA ASN A 20 -17.91 2.62 10.92
C ASN A 20 -16.88 2.75 12.07
N LEU A 21 -15.58 2.69 11.77
CA LEU A 21 -14.54 3.23 12.66
C LEU A 21 -14.23 4.64 12.22
N GLN A 22 -15.20 5.51 12.51
CA GLN A 22 -14.93 6.90 12.77
C GLN A 22 -14.35 6.95 14.19
N ASP A 23 -13.02 6.89 14.30
CA ASP A 23 -12.39 7.21 15.58
C ASP A 23 -11.09 7.98 15.40
N THR A 24 -11.14 9.21 15.92
CA THR A 24 -10.05 10.13 16.22
C THR A 24 -9.23 10.70 15.07
N ALA A 25 -9.86 11.63 14.35
CA ALA A 25 -9.16 12.76 13.76
C ALA A 25 -8.52 13.62 14.87
N LYS A 26 -7.22 13.45 15.11
CA LYS A 26 -6.32 14.56 15.46
C LYS A 26 -4.85 14.18 15.36
N THR A 27 -4.26 14.34 14.18
CA THR A 27 -2.94 14.96 14.02
C THR A 27 -2.87 15.54 12.61
N GLU A 28 -2.57 16.83 12.53
CA GLU A 28 -2.45 17.61 11.30
C GLU A 28 -1.31 17.06 10.41
N ASN A 29 -1.67 16.66 9.18
CA ASN A 29 -0.88 16.68 7.93
C ASN A 29 -1.60 15.80 6.90
N ASN A 30 -2.71 16.29 6.38
CA ASN A 30 -3.56 15.55 5.46
C ASN A 30 -3.02 15.64 4.03
N GLU A 31 -2.11 14.74 3.67
CA GLU A 31 -1.63 14.58 2.30
C GLU A 31 -2.06 13.21 1.75
N LEU A 32 -3.36 12.98 1.64
CA LEU A 32 -3.86 11.90 0.79
C LEU A 32 -3.77 12.35 -0.67
N THR A 33 -3.22 11.50 -1.52
CA THR A 33 -3.03 11.79 -2.95
C THR A 33 -4.30 11.55 -3.76
N GLY A 34 -5.30 10.89 -3.18
CA GLY A 34 -6.50 10.42 -3.87
C GLY A 34 -6.32 9.07 -4.56
N ASN A 35 -5.09 8.54 -4.62
CA ASN A 35 -4.82 7.19 -5.08
C ASN A 35 -4.76 6.24 -3.88
N LYS A 36 -5.83 5.44 -3.70
CA LYS A 36 -5.95 4.49 -2.58
C LYS A 36 -4.76 3.52 -2.43
N PHE A 37 -4.12 3.13 -3.53
CA PHE A 37 -2.98 2.20 -3.49
C PHE A 37 -1.69 2.90 -3.07
N PHE A 38 -1.49 4.12 -3.53
CA PHE A 38 -0.39 4.97 -3.11
C PHE A 38 -0.53 5.33 -1.63
N ASP A 39 -1.72 5.77 -1.22
CA ASP A 39 -2.00 6.17 0.16
C ASP A 39 -1.88 4.98 1.13
N ALA A 40 -2.24 3.77 0.70
CA ALA A 40 -2.02 2.55 1.46
C ALA A 40 -0.53 2.21 1.61
N ALA A 41 0.26 2.38 0.54
CA ALA A 41 1.70 2.17 0.57
C ALA A 41 2.40 3.16 1.52
N ALA A 42 2.02 4.45 1.46
CA ALA A 42 2.54 5.48 2.37
C ALA A 42 2.16 5.16 3.83
N THR A 43 0.91 4.78 4.08
CA THR A 43 0.45 4.36 5.41
C THR A 43 1.25 3.16 5.93
N LYS A 44 1.58 2.21 5.07
CA LYS A 44 2.36 1.03 5.42
C LYS A 44 3.79 1.41 5.81
N ILE A 45 4.43 2.33 5.09
CA ILE A 45 5.75 2.85 5.42
C ILE A 45 5.74 3.58 6.77
N MET A 46 4.74 4.45 7.03
CA MET A 46 4.60 5.13 8.33
C MET A 46 4.44 4.14 9.49
N LYS A 47 3.68 3.07 9.30
CA LYS A 47 3.50 2.02 10.33
C LYS A 47 4.81 1.30 10.65
N HIS A 48 5.72 1.19 9.70
CA HIS A 48 7.02 0.56 9.91
C HIS A 48 8.05 1.54 10.49
N ASN A 49 8.00 2.82 10.10
CA ASN A 49 8.88 3.86 10.64
C ASN A 49 8.06 4.93 11.38
N SER A 50 7.89 4.75 12.69
CA SER A 50 7.06 5.62 13.54
C SER A 50 7.55 7.07 13.64
N LYS A 51 8.78 7.36 13.19
CA LYS A 51 9.34 8.72 13.14
C LYS A 51 9.03 9.45 11.82
N MET A 52 8.45 8.76 10.84
CA MET A 52 8.14 9.31 9.53
C MET A 52 6.71 9.85 9.47
N ASP A 53 6.54 11.09 9.05
CA ASP A 53 5.22 11.67 8.83
C ASP A 53 4.63 11.29 7.45
N ARG A 54 3.40 11.74 7.18
CA ARG A 54 2.72 11.43 5.91
C ARG A 54 3.44 12.01 4.69
N VAL A 55 4.01 13.20 4.80
CA VAL A 55 4.69 13.91 3.70
C VAL A 55 5.94 13.15 3.29
N GLN A 56 6.75 12.76 4.28
CA GLN A 56 7.94 11.95 4.08
C GLN A 56 7.58 10.57 3.52
N ALA A 57 6.53 9.93 4.03
CA ALA A 57 6.09 8.64 3.51
C ALA A 57 5.62 8.73 2.05
N ASN A 58 4.89 9.79 1.68
CA ASN A 58 4.50 10.05 0.30
C ASN A 58 5.72 10.27 -0.59
N CYS A 59 6.71 11.06 -0.13
CA CYS A 59 7.97 11.25 -0.84
C CYS A 59 8.68 9.91 -1.08
N VAL A 60 8.72 9.02 -0.08
CA VAL A 60 9.37 7.72 -0.20
C VAL A 60 8.64 6.85 -1.24
N VAL A 61 7.32 6.73 -1.18
CA VAL A 61 6.56 5.96 -2.19
C VAL A 61 6.82 6.51 -3.58
N LYS A 62 6.73 7.85 -3.75
CA LYS A 62 6.99 8.50 -5.03
C LYS A 62 8.37 8.17 -5.57
N THR A 63 9.41 8.35 -4.74
CA THR A 63 10.82 8.09 -5.10
C THR A 63 11.05 6.63 -5.46
N MET A 64 10.46 5.69 -4.72
CA MET A 64 10.56 4.27 -5.05
C MET A 64 9.94 3.96 -6.41
N THR A 65 8.82 4.62 -6.76
CA THR A 65 8.07 4.34 -7.99
C THR A 65 8.48 5.15 -9.21
N ASP A 66 9.32 6.17 -9.05
CA ASP A 66 9.63 7.16 -10.10
C ASP A 66 10.31 6.55 -11.33
N SER A 67 11.16 5.53 -11.10
CA SER A 67 11.81 4.78 -12.19
C SER A 67 10.88 3.81 -12.92
N GLY A 68 9.70 3.53 -12.37
CA GLY A 68 8.78 2.49 -12.85
C GLY A 68 9.24 1.06 -12.56
N GLU A 69 10.44 0.85 -12.00
CA GLU A 69 10.94 -0.49 -11.65
C GLU A 69 10.23 -1.06 -10.42
N VAL A 70 9.81 -0.21 -9.48
CA VAL A 70 9.00 -0.61 -8.32
C VAL A 70 7.58 -0.10 -8.51
N GLY A 71 6.59 -0.99 -8.43
CA GLY A 71 5.18 -0.63 -8.41
C GLY A 71 4.62 -0.43 -6.99
N VAL A 72 3.58 0.39 -6.86
CA VAL A 72 2.81 0.52 -5.60
C VAL A 72 2.23 -0.81 -5.12
N GLY A 73 1.94 -1.74 -6.04
CA GLY A 73 1.49 -3.09 -5.70
C GLY A 73 2.57 -3.90 -4.97
N GLU A 74 3.82 -3.81 -5.42
CA GLU A 74 4.96 -4.47 -4.78
C GLU A 74 5.22 -3.91 -3.38
N ILE A 75 5.16 -2.58 -3.22
CA ILE A 75 5.26 -1.91 -1.91
C ILE A 75 4.11 -2.37 -0.99
N ASN A 76 2.89 -2.48 -1.50
CA ASN A 76 1.76 -2.95 -0.68
C ASN A 76 1.87 -4.43 -0.29
N GLN A 77 2.49 -5.27 -1.11
CA GLN A 77 2.70 -6.70 -0.82
C GLN A 77 3.97 -7.00 -0.02
N MET A 78 4.88 -6.03 0.12
CA MET A 78 6.14 -6.22 0.82
C MET A 78 5.92 -6.61 2.29
N ARG A 79 6.69 -7.56 2.84
CA ARG A 79 6.66 -7.81 4.29
C ARG A 79 7.72 -6.93 4.94
N LEU A 80 7.26 -6.06 5.85
CA LEU A 80 8.08 -5.24 6.72
C LEU A 80 8.15 -5.97 8.06
N ALA A 81 9.10 -6.87 8.23
CA ALA A 81 9.30 -7.61 9.48
C ALA A 81 10.74 -7.35 9.93
N ASP A 82 10.92 -6.79 11.13
CA ASP A 82 12.20 -6.63 11.82
C ASP A 82 13.35 -6.06 10.97
N ASP A 83 13.48 -4.72 10.88
CA ASP A 83 14.55 -3.95 10.19
C ASP A 83 14.96 -4.35 8.74
N GLU A 84 14.41 -5.44 8.20
CA GLU A 84 14.70 -6.00 6.89
C GLU A 84 13.40 -6.33 6.16
N MET A 85 13.19 -5.72 4.98
CA MET A 85 12.11 -6.17 4.10
C MET A 85 12.39 -7.63 3.63
N SER A 86 11.37 -8.43 3.33
CA SER A 86 11.49 -9.89 3.10
C SER A 86 12.17 -10.35 1.80
N LYS A 87 13.05 -11.37 1.88
CA LYS A 87 13.70 -12.32 0.92
C LYS A 87 13.62 -12.19 -0.63
N ASN A 88 12.65 -11.49 -1.24
CA ASN A 88 12.79 -10.88 -2.58
C ASN A 88 13.13 -9.38 -2.47
N SER A 89 13.68 -8.99 -1.31
CA SER A 89 13.72 -7.61 -0.84
C SER A 89 14.96 -6.85 -1.24
N SER A 90 16.06 -7.44 -1.70
CA SER A 90 17.31 -6.67 -1.86
C SER A 90 17.10 -5.39 -2.67
N ARG A 91 16.37 -5.50 -3.79
CA ARG A 91 15.95 -4.36 -4.62
C ARG A 91 15.00 -3.40 -3.89
N LEU A 92 13.92 -3.91 -3.29
CA LEU A 92 12.92 -3.09 -2.59
C LEU A 92 13.49 -2.40 -1.35
N ASN A 93 14.35 -3.08 -0.57
CA ASN A 93 15.13 -2.57 0.54
C ASN A 93 16.10 -1.49 0.07
N ALA A 94 16.85 -1.74 -1.02
CA ALA A 94 17.76 -0.76 -1.57
C ALA A 94 17.00 0.51 -2.00
N SER A 95 15.91 0.36 -2.77
CA SER A 95 15.06 1.48 -3.17
C SER A 95 14.46 2.21 -1.97
N TYR A 96 14.01 1.48 -0.94
CA TYR A 96 13.48 2.09 0.28
C TYR A 96 14.53 2.85 1.07
N ASN A 97 15.72 2.27 1.27
CA ASN A 97 16.81 2.92 2.01
C ASN A 97 17.30 4.16 1.27
N GLN A 98 17.43 4.08 -0.06
CA GLN A 98 17.77 5.24 -0.89
C GLN A 98 16.69 6.33 -0.81
N ALA A 99 15.42 5.96 -0.90
CA ALA A 99 14.30 6.89 -0.81
C ALA A 99 14.21 7.55 0.58
N LYS A 100 14.45 6.81 1.66
CA LYS A 100 14.52 7.35 3.03
C LYS A 100 15.58 8.42 3.19
N GLU A 101 16.77 8.20 2.63
CA GLU A 101 17.85 9.19 2.70
C GLU A 101 17.52 10.47 1.90
N SER A 102 16.74 10.32 0.83
CA SER A 102 16.34 11.43 -0.06
C SER A 102 15.15 12.25 0.47
N CYS A 103 14.33 11.67 1.35
CA CYS A 103 13.06 12.24 1.82
C CYS A 103 13.10 12.66 3.30
N LYS A 104 14.22 13.24 3.76
CA LYS A 104 14.39 13.74 5.14
C LYS A 104 13.68 15.07 5.36
#